data_AF-X0WN56-F1
#
_entry.id   AF-X0WN56-F1
#
_cell.length_a   1.000
_cell.length_b   1.000
_cell.length_c   1.000
_cell.angle_alpha   90.00
_cell.angle_beta   90.00
_cell.angle_gamma   90.00
#
_symmetry.space_group_name_H-M   'P 1'
#
loop_
_entity.id
_entity.type
_entity.pdbx_description
1 polymer ?
#
loop_
_entity_poly.entity_id
_entity_poly.type
_entity_poly.pdbx_seq_one_letter_code
_entity_poly.pdbx_strand_id
1 'polypeptide(L)'
;INTDGIDGGSVVLTAGDDVILADGSLTTANGGTSNAGANGGEVIAYASELYEDNATVYFQDGAKIEVKGGSPSDPTTVDTEAATFEGGLVEISGDHLFFDGAVDATAIPFDVPDPEDPGEFITIKPEGGTLHIDPVTLTLADGGIPEDGAAIDTFYEQELEAYSQAGVNTILEADYVLTVENITDGFIEGGSGDITLRTVYNNGRIEFLPETEGDPITTTVHTTGGGDIFMLAGGDADGKGIVTGDLTTEENNGG
;
A
#
# COMPACT_ATOMS: atom_id res chain seq x y z
N ILE A 1 -2.68 -17.93 -8.74
CA ILE A 1 -2.56 -18.88 -7.61
C ILE A 1 -3.71 -18.63 -6.65
N ASN A 2 -4.23 -19.60 -5.92
CA ASN A 2 -5.37 -19.37 -5.00
C ASN A 2 -5.13 -20.10 -3.68
N THR A 3 -5.18 -19.34 -2.59
CA THR A 3 -5.14 -19.82 -1.21
C THR A 3 -6.25 -19.19 -0.38
N ASP A 4 -7.43 -18.96 -0.97
CA ASP A 4 -8.57 -18.38 -0.25
C ASP A 4 -9.01 -19.32 0.88
N GLY A 5 -9.42 -18.73 2.01
CA GLY A 5 -9.73 -19.46 3.23
C GLY A 5 -10.79 -18.74 4.05
N ILE A 6 -11.10 -19.25 5.25
CA ILE A 6 -11.91 -18.45 6.21
C ILE A 6 -11.10 -17.20 6.56
N ASP A 7 -9.89 -17.41 7.04
CA ASP A 7 -8.81 -16.43 6.99
C ASP A 7 -8.00 -16.75 5.73
N GLY A 8 -7.65 -15.74 4.94
CA GLY A 8 -6.88 -15.91 3.72
C GLY A 8 -5.55 -16.63 3.98
N GLY A 9 -5.10 -17.41 3.00
CA GLY A 9 -3.84 -18.14 3.07
C GLY A 9 -2.60 -17.28 2.80
N SER A 10 -1.49 -17.95 2.46
CA SER A 10 -0.22 -17.29 2.14
C SER A 10 0.28 -17.78 0.79
N VAL A 11 0.63 -16.84 -0.09
CA VAL A 11 1.36 -17.09 -1.33
C VAL A 11 2.69 -16.38 -1.25
N VAL A 12 3.79 -17.15 -1.36
CA VAL A 12 5.14 -16.60 -1.45
C VAL A 12 5.75 -17.01 -2.78
N LEU A 13 6.05 -16.02 -3.62
CA LEU A 13 6.76 -16.16 -4.88
C LEU A 13 8.16 -15.62 -4.69
N THR A 14 9.18 -16.47 -4.81
CA THR A 14 10.56 -16.05 -4.66
C THR A 14 11.44 -16.63 -5.75
N ALA A 15 12.34 -15.80 -6.26
CA ALA A 15 13.32 -16.17 -7.27
C ALA A 15 14.69 -15.53 -6.94
N GLY A 16 15.76 -16.18 -7.40
CA GLY A 16 17.11 -15.58 -7.42
C GLY A 16 17.40 -14.80 -8.70
N ASP A 17 16.41 -14.78 -9.59
CA ASP A 17 16.29 -14.06 -10.85
C ASP A 17 14.89 -13.41 -10.85
N ASP A 18 14.11 -13.52 -11.93
CA ASP A 18 12.85 -12.80 -12.03
C ASP A 18 11.65 -13.53 -11.41
N VAL A 19 10.82 -12.77 -10.70
CA VAL A 19 9.44 -13.18 -10.40
C VAL A 19 8.51 -12.48 -11.39
N ILE A 20 7.73 -13.25 -12.15
CA ILE A 20 6.82 -12.70 -13.17
C ILE A 20 5.37 -13.01 -12.78
N LEU A 21 4.62 -11.97 -12.42
CA LEU A 21 3.16 -11.97 -12.40
C LEU A 21 2.68 -11.43 -13.76
N ALA A 22 2.41 -12.35 -14.68
CA ALA A 22 2.12 -12.03 -16.06
C ALA A 22 0.70 -11.47 -16.28
N ASP A 23 0.49 -10.79 -17.41
CA ASP A 23 -0.84 -10.37 -17.88
C ASP A 23 -1.87 -11.52 -17.78
N GLY A 24 -3.04 -11.18 -17.23
CA GLY A 24 -4.15 -12.09 -17.00
C GLY A 24 -3.94 -13.07 -15.84
N SER A 25 -2.81 -13.00 -15.13
CA SER A 25 -2.62 -13.77 -13.90
C SER A 25 -3.45 -13.20 -12.76
N LEU A 26 -3.95 -14.12 -11.92
CA LEU A 26 -4.68 -13.78 -10.70
C LEU A 26 -4.08 -14.59 -9.55
N THR A 27 -3.64 -13.90 -8.51
CA THR A 27 -3.14 -14.49 -7.26
C THR A 27 -4.01 -14.04 -6.10
N THR A 28 -4.65 -14.98 -5.41
CA THR A 28 -5.61 -14.66 -4.35
C THR A 28 -5.27 -15.35 -3.04
N ALA A 29 -5.47 -14.60 -1.96
CA ALA A 29 -5.51 -15.09 -0.58
C ALA A 29 -6.65 -14.37 0.15
N ASN A 30 -7.87 -14.43 -0.40
CA ASN A 30 -9.02 -13.70 0.14
C ASN A 30 -9.55 -14.36 1.43
N GLY A 31 -10.02 -13.53 2.35
CA GLY A 31 -10.84 -13.94 3.49
C GLY A 31 -12.21 -14.42 3.05
N GLY A 32 -12.76 -15.37 3.81
CA GLY A 32 -13.96 -16.11 3.47
C GLY A 32 -15.19 -15.56 4.18
N THR A 33 -16.01 -16.47 4.71
CA THR A 33 -17.25 -16.11 5.39
C THR A 33 -17.34 -16.80 6.75
N SER A 34 -17.41 -16.03 7.83
CA SER A 34 -17.38 -16.53 9.22
C SER A 34 -17.83 -15.44 10.21
N ASN A 35 -18.44 -15.80 11.34
CA ASN A 35 -18.84 -14.80 12.36
C ASN A 35 -17.77 -14.55 13.43
N ALA A 36 -16.67 -15.31 13.40
CA ALA A 36 -15.57 -15.19 14.36
C ALA A 36 -14.38 -14.39 13.81
N GLY A 37 -14.44 -14.01 12.53
CA GLY A 37 -13.37 -13.35 11.79
C GLY A 37 -13.13 -14.04 10.45
N ALA A 38 -12.72 -13.24 9.46
CA ALA A 38 -12.38 -13.68 8.12
C ALA A 38 -11.45 -12.65 7.45
N ASN A 39 -10.20 -12.58 7.90
CA ASN A 39 -9.26 -11.59 7.35
C ASN A 39 -8.72 -12.01 5.98
N GLY A 40 -8.26 -11.04 5.20
CA GLY A 40 -7.38 -11.28 4.06
C GLY A 40 -6.07 -11.95 4.49
N GLY A 41 -5.48 -12.71 3.57
CA GLY A 41 -4.23 -13.42 3.76
C GLY A 41 -3.02 -12.60 3.35
N GLU A 42 -1.97 -13.26 2.88
CA GLU A 42 -0.76 -12.58 2.40
C GLU A 42 -0.32 -13.07 1.03
N VAL A 43 0.20 -12.14 0.24
CA VAL A 43 0.88 -12.41 -1.03
C VAL A 43 2.20 -11.65 -1.04
N ILE A 44 3.30 -12.39 -1.10
CA ILE A 44 4.66 -11.83 -1.13
C ILE A 44 5.30 -12.24 -2.45
N ALA A 45 5.78 -11.28 -3.23
CA ALA A 45 6.58 -11.49 -4.43
C ALA A 45 7.95 -10.85 -4.23
N TYR A 46 9.00 -11.68 -4.26
CA TYR A 46 10.37 -11.26 -3.95
C TYR A 46 11.39 -11.80 -4.97
N ALA A 47 12.20 -10.91 -5.54
CA ALA A 47 13.26 -11.25 -6.48
C ALA A 47 14.58 -10.57 -6.06
N SER A 48 15.62 -11.34 -5.75
CA SER A 48 16.94 -10.77 -5.42
C SER A 48 18.10 -11.67 -5.82
N GLU A 49 19.15 -11.07 -6.36
CA GLU A 49 20.39 -11.73 -6.71
C GLU A 49 21.57 -11.19 -5.88
N LEU A 50 22.32 -12.08 -5.23
CA LEU A 50 23.41 -11.72 -4.31
C LEU A 50 24.63 -11.00 -4.93
N TYR A 51 24.75 -10.96 -6.26
CA TYR A 51 26.01 -10.61 -6.93
C TYR A 51 25.90 -9.55 -8.01
N GLU A 52 24.76 -9.45 -8.70
CA GLU A 52 24.60 -8.54 -9.84
C GLU A 52 23.45 -7.54 -9.64
N ASP A 53 22.66 -7.66 -8.57
CA ASP A 53 21.51 -6.81 -8.23
C ASP A 53 20.56 -6.57 -9.42
N ASN A 54 20.31 -7.59 -10.25
CA ASN A 54 19.53 -7.48 -11.49
C ASN A 54 18.19 -8.21 -11.43
N ALA A 55 17.86 -8.85 -10.31
CA ALA A 55 16.63 -9.62 -10.18
C ALA A 55 15.42 -8.67 -10.14
N THR A 56 14.40 -8.95 -10.95
CA THR A 56 13.24 -8.05 -11.06
C THR A 56 11.94 -8.77 -10.71
N VAL A 57 11.10 -8.13 -9.91
CA VAL A 57 9.68 -8.51 -9.84
C VAL A 57 8.91 -7.78 -10.93
N TYR A 58 8.43 -8.51 -11.93
CA TYR A 58 7.56 -8.00 -12.98
C TYR A 58 6.10 -8.23 -12.61
N PHE A 59 5.43 -7.18 -12.12
CA PHE A 59 3.99 -7.15 -11.94
C PHE A 59 3.36 -6.43 -13.14
N GLN A 60 3.04 -7.20 -14.18
CA GLN A 60 2.66 -6.66 -15.49
C GLN A 60 1.23 -6.11 -15.51
N ASP A 61 0.94 -5.20 -16.45
CA ASP A 61 -0.43 -4.82 -16.77
C ASP A 61 -1.32 -6.06 -16.98
N GLY A 62 -2.53 -5.99 -16.43
CA GLY A 62 -3.51 -7.07 -16.41
C GLY A 62 -3.27 -8.16 -15.36
N ALA A 63 -2.13 -8.20 -14.67
CA ALA A 63 -1.91 -9.06 -13.52
C ALA A 63 -2.65 -8.53 -12.29
N LYS A 64 -3.16 -9.44 -11.45
CA LYS A 64 -3.95 -9.08 -10.27
C LYS A 64 -3.55 -9.86 -9.02
N ILE A 65 -3.51 -9.17 -7.90
CA ILE A 65 -3.38 -9.75 -6.57
C ILE A 65 -4.59 -9.36 -5.73
N GLU A 66 -5.24 -10.32 -5.07
CA GLU A 66 -6.35 -10.07 -4.15
C GLU A 66 -6.06 -10.67 -2.78
N VAL A 67 -6.11 -9.83 -1.75
CA VAL A 67 -5.99 -10.22 -0.33
C VAL A 67 -7.13 -9.58 0.47
N LYS A 68 -8.34 -9.67 -0.05
CA LYS A 68 -9.49 -8.96 0.50
C LYS A 68 -9.91 -9.49 1.86
N GLY A 69 -10.43 -8.60 2.69
CA GLY A 69 -11.18 -8.98 3.86
C GLY A 69 -12.44 -9.75 3.49
N GLY A 70 -12.79 -10.73 4.32
CA GLY A 70 -13.98 -11.55 4.19
C GLY A 70 -15.23 -10.85 4.74
N SER A 71 -16.22 -11.65 5.13
CA SER A 71 -17.50 -11.13 5.62
C SER A 71 -18.14 -12.04 6.67
N PRO A 72 -19.02 -11.50 7.52
CA PRO A 72 -19.81 -12.33 8.41
C PRO A 72 -20.80 -13.22 7.65
N SER A 73 -20.94 -14.47 8.09
CA SER A 73 -21.98 -15.39 7.61
C SER A 73 -23.38 -14.98 8.07
N ASP A 74 -23.47 -14.35 9.24
CA ASP A 74 -24.66 -13.73 9.82
C ASP A 74 -24.22 -12.55 10.68
N PRO A 75 -24.33 -11.30 10.17
CA PRO A 75 -23.94 -10.08 10.88
C PRO A 75 -24.62 -9.91 12.25
N THR A 76 -25.80 -10.51 12.47
CA THR A 76 -26.56 -10.37 13.72
C THR A 76 -25.96 -11.12 14.90
N THR A 77 -24.94 -11.93 14.64
CA THR A 77 -24.28 -12.77 15.65
C THR A 77 -22.79 -12.48 15.79
N VAL A 78 -22.30 -11.43 15.11
CA VAL A 78 -20.91 -11.00 15.17
C VAL A 78 -20.64 -10.39 16.55
N ASP A 79 -19.56 -10.84 17.18
CA ASP A 79 -18.98 -10.16 18.33
C ASP A 79 -18.04 -9.06 17.81
N THR A 80 -18.52 -7.82 17.75
CA THR A 80 -17.78 -6.69 17.20
C THR A 80 -16.55 -6.30 18.02
N GLU A 81 -16.41 -6.79 19.26
CA GLU A 81 -15.21 -6.56 20.06
C GLU A 81 -14.09 -7.56 19.76
N ALA A 82 -14.40 -8.69 19.13
CA ALA A 82 -13.47 -9.81 18.95
C ALA A 82 -13.28 -10.26 17.50
N ALA A 83 -14.23 -10.00 16.60
CA ALA A 83 -14.17 -10.42 15.21
C ALA A 83 -13.48 -9.38 14.32
N THR A 84 -12.60 -9.84 13.43
CA THR A 84 -11.87 -9.00 12.46
C THR A 84 -12.20 -9.44 11.04
N PHE A 85 -12.31 -8.48 10.12
CA PHE A 85 -12.66 -8.71 8.71
C PHE A 85 -11.77 -7.86 7.78
N GLU A 86 -10.53 -7.67 8.20
CA GLU A 86 -9.58 -6.73 7.62
C GLU A 86 -9.04 -7.26 6.29
N GLY A 87 -8.56 -6.34 5.44
CA GLY A 87 -7.75 -6.73 4.30
C GLY A 87 -6.41 -7.35 4.73
N GLY A 88 -5.75 -7.99 3.77
CA GLY A 88 -4.50 -8.72 3.97
C GLY A 88 -3.26 -7.94 3.53
N LEU A 89 -2.12 -8.63 3.44
CA LEU A 89 -0.85 -8.04 3.04
C LEU A 89 -0.51 -8.40 1.58
N VAL A 90 -0.17 -7.40 0.79
CA VAL A 90 0.61 -7.58 -0.44
C VAL A 90 1.97 -6.95 -0.25
N GLU A 91 3.02 -7.73 -0.44
CA GLU A 91 4.40 -7.23 -0.50
C GLU A 91 5.00 -7.54 -1.86
N ILE A 92 5.56 -6.52 -2.50
CA ILE A 92 6.33 -6.66 -3.73
C ILE A 92 7.69 -6.01 -3.49
N SER A 93 8.71 -6.85 -3.38
CA SER A 93 10.05 -6.47 -2.92
C SER A 93 11.15 -7.09 -3.79
N GLY A 94 12.34 -6.52 -3.78
CA GLY A 94 13.46 -7.07 -4.57
C GLY A 94 14.55 -6.07 -4.93
N ASP A 95 15.47 -6.49 -5.81
CA ASP A 95 16.50 -5.58 -6.31
C ASP A 95 15.86 -4.49 -7.19
N HIS A 96 15.00 -4.92 -8.11
CA HIS A 96 14.19 -4.07 -8.98
C HIS A 96 12.71 -4.46 -9.00
N LEU A 97 11.86 -3.48 -9.28
CA LEU A 97 10.42 -3.64 -9.41
C LEU A 97 9.91 -3.03 -10.71
N PHE A 98 9.04 -3.75 -11.41
CA PHE A 98 8.17 -3.19 -12.44
C PHE A 98 6.71 -3.34 -11.97
N PHE A 99 6.08 -2.23 -11.55
CA PHE A 99 4.72 -2.23 -11.00
C PHE A 99 3.72 -1.63 -11.99
N ASP A 100 2.97 -2.49 -12.65
CA ASP A 100 1.99 -2.14 -13.70
C ASP A 100 0.66 -2.93 -13.52
N GLY A 101 0.61 -3.82 -12.53
CA GLY A 101 -0.57 -4.62 -12.19
C GLY A 101 -1.47 -3.95 -11.14
N ALA A 102 -2.52 -4.67 -10.71
CA ALA A 102 -3.49 -4.16 -9.75
C ALA A 102 -3.62 -5.02 -8.48
N VAL A 103 -3.68 -4.35 -7.33
CA VAL A 103 -3.90 -4.98 -6.01
C VAL A 103 -5.32 -4.69 -5.53
N ASP A 104 -5.95 -5.67 -4.89
CA ASP A 104 -7.18 -5.47 -4.10
C ASP A 104 -6.96 -6.02 -2.70
N ALA A 105 -6.62 -5.14 -1.77
CA ALA A 105 -6.49 -5.41 -0.34
C ALA A 105 -7.66 -4.80 0.46
N THR A 106 -8.81 -4.55 -0.18
CA THR A 106 -9.93 -3.88 0.48
C THR A 106 -10.69 -4.80 1.44
N ALA A 107 -11.46 -4.21 2.35
CA ALA A 107 -12.46 -4.89 3.17
C ALA A 107 -13.87 -4.34 2.88
N ILE A 108 -14.89 -5.16 3.08
CA ILE A 108 -16.28 -4.81 2.77
C ILE A 108 -17.02 -4.40 4.05
N PRO A 109 -17.61 -3.19 4.11
CA PRO A 109 -18.45 -2.78 5.23
C PRO A 109 -19.69 -3.67 5.40
N PHE A 110 -20.11 -3.87 6.64
CA PHE A 110 -21.32 -4.65 6.96
C PHE A 110 -22.08 -4.06 8.14
N ASP A 111 -23.38 -4.28 8.17
CA ASP A 111 -24.27 -3.76 9.21
C ASP A 111 -24.53 -4.80 10.30
N VAL A 112 -24.38 -4.42 11.56
CA VAL A 112 -24.72 -5.24 12.73
C VAL A 112 -25.82 -4.55 13.56
N PRO A 113 -26.64 -5.29 14.31
CA PRO A 113 -27.61 -4.69 15.21
C PRO A 113 -26.94 -3.77 16.23
N ASP A 114 -27.52 -2.59 16.46
CA ASP A 114 -27.03 -1.67 17.48
C ASP A 114 -27.28 -2.27 18.89
N PRO A 115 -26.23 -2.51 19.70
CA PRO A 115 -26.40 -3.04 21.04
C PRO A 115 -27.04 -2.03 22.01
N GLU A 116 -26.98 -0.73 21.70
CA GLU A 116 -27.54 0.35 22.51
C GLU A 116 -28.98 0.72 22.10
N ASP A 117 -29.36 0.52 20.83
CA ASP A 117 -30.71 0.79 20.31
C ASP A 117 -31.35 -0.41 19.56
N PRO A 118 -32.10 -1.28 20.27
CA PRO A 118 -32.71 -2.46 19.68
C PRO A 118 -33.70 -2.15 18.54
N GLY A 119 -33.29 -2.42 17.30
CA GLY A 119 -34.07 -2.20 16.09
C GLY A 119 -33.35 -1.34 15.05
N GLU A 120 -32.28 -0.67 15.45
CA GLU A 120 -31.36 0.05 14.58
C GLU A 120 -30.14 -0.84 14.25
N PHE A 121 -29.40 -0.41 13.23
CA PHE A 121 -28.16 -1.06 12.78
C PHE A 121 -27.03 -0.03 12.73
N ILE A 122 -25.83 -0.48 13.06
CA ILE A 122 -24.59 0.27 12.88
C ILE A 122 -23.76 -0.35 11.77
N THR A 123 -23.16 0.48 10.92
CA THR A 123 -22.24 0.02 9.88
C THR A 123 -20.83 -0.12 10.46
N ILE A 124 -20.32 -1.34 10.48
CA ILE A 124 -18.91 -1.62 10.73
C ILE A 124 -18.14 -1.46 9.43
N LYS A 125 -17.06 -0.68 9.48
CA LYS A 125 -16.11 -0.50 8.38
C LYS A 125 -14.79 -1.13 8.80
N PRO A 126 -14.51 -2.38 8.40
CA PRO A 126 -13.22 -2.98 8.68
C PRO A 126 -12.10 -2.21 7.98
N GLU A 127 -10.91 -2.28 8.54
CA GLU A 127 -9.73 -1.69 7.91
C GLU A 127 -9.36 -2.43 6.64
N GLY A 128 -8.85 -1.71 5.64
CA GLY A 128 -8.21 -2.34 4.50
C GLY A 128 -6.89 -2.99 4.91
N GLY A 129 -6.28 -3.67 3.95
CA GLY A 129 -5.00 -4.31 4.09
C GLY A 129 -3.83 -3.37 3.82
N THR A 130 -2.67 -3.96 3.57
CA THR A 130 -1.43 -3.22 3.32
C THR A 130 -0.86 -3.59 1.96
N LEU A 131 -0.48 -2.57 1.18
CA LEU A 131 0.41 -2.68 0.02
C LEU A 131 1.80 -2.20 0.43
N HIS A 132 2.77 -3.11 0.45
CA HIS A 132 4.17 -2.84 0.74
C HIS A 132 5.00 -2.96 -0.54
N ILE A 133 5.63 -1.87 -0.93
CA ILE A 133 6.53 -1.77 -2.09
C ILE A 133 7.93 -1.51 -1.56
N ASP A 134 8.85 -2.44 -1.80
CA ASP A 134 10.21 -2.41 -1.23
C ASP A 134 11.30 -2.84 -2.23
N PRO A 135 11.58 -2.01 -3.26
CA PRO A 135 12.77 -2.15 -4.08
C PRO A 135 14.00 -1.47 -3.44
N VAL A 136 15.19 -1.71 -3.99
CA VAL A 136 16.45 -1.10 -3.48
C VAL A 136 16.43 0.44 -3.58
N THR A 137 15.84 0.97 -4.65
CA THR A 137 15.56 2.40 -4.85
C THR A 137 14.14 2.56 -5.34
N LEU A 138 13.49 3.67 -5.00
CA LEU A 138 12.10 3.93 -5.39
C LEU A 138 11.90 5.38 -5.81
N THR A 139 11.16 5.58 -6.89
CA THR A 139 10.62 6.87 -7.30
C THR A 139 9.10 6.88 -7.10
N LEU A 140 8.57 7.88 -6.39
CA LEU A 140 7.15 8.24 -6.43
C LEU A 140 6.98 9.33 -7.49
N ALA A 141 6.42 8.95 -8.64
CA ALA A 141 6.26 9.80 -9.80
C ALA A 141 4.90 10.51 -9.84
N ASP A 142 4.88 11.70 -10.45
CA ASP A 142 3.67 12.52 -10.65
C ASP A 142 2.67 11.84 -11.59
N GLY A 143 1.38 11.93 -11.25
CA GLY A 143 0.30 11.41 -12.09
C GLY A 143 0.11 9.90 -12.04
N GLY A 144 -0.40 9.33 -13.14
CA GLY A 144 -0.72 7.91 -13.28
C GLY A 144 0.27 7.15 -14.16
N ILE A 145 0.15 5.82 -14.18
CA ILE A 145 0.99 4.96 -15.01
C ILE A 145 0.83 5.36 -16.51
N PRO A 146 1.93 5.60 -17.24
CA PRO A 146 1.89 5.92 -18.67
C PRO A 146 1.24 4.84 -19.53
N GLU A 147 0.67 5.22 -20.68
CA GLU A 147 0.06 4.26 -21.62
C GLU A 147 1.03 3.21 -22.18
N ASP A 148 2.34 3.52 -22.20
CA ASP A 148 3.41 2.61 -22.61
C ASP A 148 3.95 1.73 -21.48
N GLY A 149 3.38 1.85 -20.28
CA GLY A 149 3.67 1.05 -19.09
C GLY A 149 4.48 1.79 -18.04
N ALA A 150 4.57 1.18 -16.86
CA ALA A 150 5.33 1.71 -15.74
C ALA A 150 6.84 1.76 -16.00
N ALA A 151 7.54 2.67 -15.35
CA ALA A 151 9.00 2.63 -15.26
C ALA A 151 9.45 1.64 -14.16
N ILE A 152 10.67 1.10 -14.32
CA ILE A 152 11.31 0.31 -13.26
C ILE A 152 11.51 1.20 -12.02
N ASP A 153 11.34 0.61 -10.85
CA ASP A 153 11.54 1.23 -9.54
C ASP A 153 10.72 2.51 -9.35
N THR A 154 9.53 2.53 -9.96
CA THR A 154 8.63 3.67 -9.94
C THR A 154 7.25 3.23 -9.48
N PHE A 155 6.71 3.97 -8.50
CA PHE A 155 5.32 3.94 -8.09
C PHE A 155 4.69 5.29 -8.44
N TYR A 156 3.42 5.30 -8.80
CA TYR A 156 2.77 6.51 -9.31
C TYR A 156 1.83 7.08 -8.26
N GLU A 157 1.81 8.40 -8.17
CA GLU A 157 0.97 9.14 -7.22
C GLU A 157 -0.50 8.74 -7.31
N GLN A 158 -1.10 8.70 -8.51
CA GLN A 158 -2.52 8.38 -8.64
C GLN A 158 -2.85 6.97 -8.12
N GLU A 159 -1.90 6.03 -8.22
CA GLU A 159 -2.06 4.70 -7.65
C GLU A 159 -1.99 4.75 -6.12
N LEU A 160 -1.01 5.48 -5.57
CA LEU A 160 -0.86 5.70 -4.13
C LEU A 160 -2.13 6.31 -3.51
N GLU A 161 -2.64 7.37 -4.13
CA GLU A 161 -3.88 8.03 -3.72
C GLU A 161 -5.08 7.10 -3.84
N ALA A 162 -5.20 6.36 -4.95
CA ALA A 162 -6.30 5.42 -5.14
C ALA A 162 -6.32 4.32 -4.06
N TYR A 163 -5.17 3.77 -3.70
CA TYR A 163 -5.08 2.78 -2.62
C TYR A 163 -5.45 3.39 -1.26
N SER A 164 -4.88 4.54 -0.92
CA SER A 164 -5.18 5.22 0.34
C SER A 164 -6.67 5.63 0.43
N GLN A 165 -7.28 6.09 -0.67
CA GLN A 165 -8.72 6.38 -0.76
C GLN A 165 -9.60 5.14 -0.64
N ALA A 166 -9.11 3.97 -1.09
CA ALA A 166 -9.78 2.69 -0.90
C ALA A 166 -9.63 2.12 0.52
N GLY A 167 -8.92 2.82 1.42
CA GLY A 167 -8.65 2.38 2.79
C GLY A 167 -7.52 1.38 2.90
N VAL A 168 -6.70 1.23 1.86
CA VAL A 168 -5.50 0.37 1.87
C VAL A 168 -4.33 1.17 2.39
N ASN A 169 -3.63 0.63 3.39
CA ASN A 169 -2.39 1.21 3.89
C ASN A 169 -1.29 0.99 2.85
N THR A 170 -0.51 2.03 2.59
CA THR A 170 0.58 1.99 1.61
C THR A 170 1.90 2.23 2.31
N ILE A 171 2.84 1.33 2.09
CA ILE A 171 4.21 1.46 2.57
C ILE A 171 5.10 1.48 1.33
N LEU A 172 5.64 2.65 1.03
CA LEU A 172 6.67 2.84 0.03
C LEU A 172 8.01 2.85 0.77
N GLU A 173 8.72 1.74 0.68
CA GLU A 173 10.01 1.49 1.29
C GLU A 173 11.09 1.46 0.20
N ALA A 174 12.27 1.98 0.54
CA ALA A 174 13.46 1.80 -0.28
C ALA A 174 14.67 1.57 0.61
N ASP A 175 15.62 0.77 0.16
CA ASP A 175 16.84 0.54 0.93
C ASP A 175 17.66 1.83 1.09
N TYR A 176 17.88 2.55 -0.01
CA TYR A 176 18.80 3.69 -0.03
C TYR A 176 18.14 5.04 -0.30
N VAL A 177 17.30 5.13 -1.33
CA VAL A 177 16.73 6.41 -1.75
C VAL A 177 15.29 6.21 -2.17
N LEU A 178 14.41 6.97 -1.55
CA LEU A 178 13.06 7.22 -2.03
C LEU A 178 13.02 8.66 -2.57
N THR A 179 12.79 8.79 -3.87
CA THR A 179 12.64 10.09 -4.53
C THR A 179 11.16 10.37 -4.75
N VAL A 180 10.68 11.53 -4.35
CA VAL A 180 9.33 12.03 -4.68
C VAL A 180 9.50 13.13 -5.71
N GLU A 181 8.90 12.95 -6.89
CA GLU A 181 8.96 13.96 -7.94
C GLU A 181 8.19 15.24 -7.57
N ASN A 182 8.31 16.25 -8.42
CA ASN A 182 7.42 17.39 -8.33
C ASN A 182 6.01 16.96 -8.69
N ILE A 183 5.09 17.08 -7.74
CA ILE A 183 3.68 16.78 -7.97
C ILE A 183 3.00 17.99 -8.58
N THR A 184 2.37 17.81 -9.75
CA THR A 184 1.86 18.90 -10.59
C THR A 184 0.76 19.69 -9.91
N ASP A 185 -0.14 19.03 -9.17
CA ASP A 185 -1.18 19.71 -8.41
C ASP A 185 -0.74 20.13 -7.00
N GLY A 186 0.46 19.70 -6.60
CA GLY A 186 1.13 20.04 -5.36
C GLY A 186 0.77 19.15 -4.16
N PHE A 187 -0.12 18.15 -4.31
CA PHE A 187 -0.59 17.35 -3.18
C PHE A 187 -0.66 15.86 -3.50
N ILE A 188 -0.07 15.04 -2.62
CA ILE A 188 -0.42 13.61 -2.52
C ILE A 188 -1.59 13.52 -1.55
N GLU A 189 -2.79 13.25 -2.06
CA GLU A 189 -4.06 13.18 -1.31
C GLU A 189 -4.39 11.75 -0.84
N GLY A 190 -4.07 11.47 0.43
CA GLY A 190 -4.49 10.25 1.11
C GLY A 190 -5.94 10.27 1.60
N GLY A 191 -6.56 9.10 1.63
CA GLY A 191 -7.90 8.86 2.18
C GLY A 191 -7.87 8.28 3.59
N SER A 192 -8.53 7.13 3.76
CA SER A 192 -8.65 6.43 5.05
C SER A 192 -7.53 5.43 5.31
N GLY A 193 -6.75 5.06 4.29
CA GLY A 193 -5.57 4.23 4.44
C GLY A 193 -4.32 5.07 4.68
N ASP A 194 -3.40 4.57 5.48
CA ASP A 194 -2.17 5.28 5.82
C ASP A 194 -1.22 5.39 4.62
N ILE A 195 -0.42 6.44 4.60
CA ILE A 195 0.69 6.61 3.66
C ILE A 195 2.00 6.64 4.44
N THR A 196 2.85 5.64 4.22
CA THR A 196 4.18 5.55 4.80
C THR A 196 5.24 5.64 3.72
N LEU A 197 6.11 6.65 3.83
CA LEU A 197 7.34 6.76 3.04
C LEU A 197 8.52 6.46 3.95
N ARG A 198 9.34 5.46 3.62
CA ARG A 198 10.47 5.10 4.49
C ARG A 198 11.69 4.59 3.77
N THR A 199 12.81 4.67 4.48
CA THR A 199 14.05 3.99 4.08
C THR A 199 14.52 3.02 5.16
N VAL A 200 15.10 1.90 4.74
CA VAL A 200 15.50 0.80 5.64
C VAL A 200 16.80 1.10 6.35
N TYR A 201 17.81 1.53 5.60
CA TYR A 201 19.14 1.73 6.16
C TYR A 201 19.29 3.09 6.83
N ASN A 202 20.11 3.14 7.87
CA ASN A 202 20.41 4.36 8.63
C ASN A 202 21.07 5.48 7.79
N ASN A 203 21.51 5.19 6.56
CA ASN A 203 22.06 6.14 5.60
C ASN A 203 21.11 6.45 4.44
N GLY A 204 19.88 5.92 4.46
CA GLY A 204 18.87 6.15 3.44
C GLY A 204 18.29 7.57 3.52
N ARG A 205 17.72 8.07 2.42
CA ARG A 205 17.07 9.39 2.38
C ARG A 205 15.75 9.39 1.63
N ILE A 206 14.87 10.30 2.04
CA ILE A 206 13.67 10.69 1.29
C ILE A 206 13.94 12.07 0.69
N GLU A 207 13.83 12.20 -0.63
CA GLU A 207 14.19 13.41 -1.38
C GLU A 207 13.02 13.87 -2.24
N PHE A 208 12.50 15.05 -1.94
CA PHE A 208 11.47 15.70 -2.77
C PHE A 208 12.13 16.59 -3.82
N LEU A 209 11.71 16.48 -5.08
CA LEU A 209 12.28 17.24 -6.19
C LEU A 209 11.42 18.47 -6.54
N PRO A 210 12.05 19.61 -6.87
CA PRO A 210 11.34 20.73 -7.49
C PRO A 210 11.06 20.46 -8.97
N GLU A 211 10.15 21.23 -9.57
CA GLU A 211 9.87 21.15 -11.02
C GLU A 211 11.13 21.39 -11.86
N THR A 212 11.95 22.38 -11.47
CA THR A 212 13.26 22.67 -12.07
C THR A 212 14.32 22.84 -10.99
N GLU A 213 15.57 22.45 -11.29
CA GLU A 213 16.70 22.64 -10.37
C GLU A 213 16.81 24.11 -9.91
N GLY A 214 16.70 24.32 -8.59
CA GLY A 214 16.75 25.64 -7.96
C GLY A 214 15.39 26.27 -7.65
N ASP A 215 14.29 25.70 -8.13
CA ASP A 215 12.94 26.10 -7.76
C ASP A 215 12.59 25.64 -6.32
N PRO A 216 11.61 26.30 -5.67
CA PRO A 216 11.10 25.80 -4.39
C PRO A 216 10.41 24.46 -4.59
N ILE A 217 10.53 23.59 -3.59
CA ILE A 217 9.76 22.35 -3.52
C ILE A 217 8.37 22.69 -3.00
N THR A 218 7.35 22.26 -3.74
CA THR A 218 5.93 22.58 -3.47
C THR A 218 5.08 21.37 -3.12
N THR A 219 5.60 20.15 -3.33
CA THR A 219 4.90 18.91 -3.00
C THR A 219 4.60 18.84 -1.50
N THR A 220 3.33 18.58 -1.19
CA THR A 220 2.80 18.36 0.16
C THR A 220 2.14 16.99 0.22
N VAL A 221 2.22 16.29 1.36
CA VAL A 221 1.43 15.06 1.60
C VAL A 221 0.31 15.40 2.57
N HIS A 222 -0.92 15.04 2.24
CA HIS A 222 -2.12 15.42 2.98
C HIS A 222 -3.12 14.25 3.01
N THR A 223 -3.72 13.96 4.16
CA THR A 223 -4.79 12.96 4.30
C THR A 223 -6.12 13.62 4.67
N THR A 224 -7.22 13.23 4.01
CA THR A 224 -8.56 13.80 4.26
C THR A 224 -9.55 12.81 4.89
N GLY A 225 -9.19 11.52 4.95
CA GLY A 225 -10.06 10.42 5.38
C GLY A 225 -9.73 9.82 6.75
N GLY A 226 -8.81 10.42 7.51
CA GLY A 226 -8.38 9.93 8.82
C GLY A 226 -7.22 8.95 8.81
N GLY A 227 -6.60 8.68 7.64
CA GLY A 227 -5.30 8.01 7.57
C GLY A 227 -4.17 8.89 8.08
N ASP A 228 -3.11 8.27 8.57
CA ASP A 228 -1.90 8.91 9.06
C ASP A 228 -0.82 8.98 7.97
N ILE A 229 0.11 9.93 8.14
CA ILE A 229 1.30 10.07 7.29
C ILE A 229 2.54 9.78 8.13
N PHE A 230 3.32 8.79 7.71
CA PHE A 230 4.58 8.44 8.35
C PHE A 230 5.74 8.66 7.38
N MET A 231 6.74 9.44 7.79
CA MET A 231 7.99 9.59 7.05
C MET A 231 9.18 9.18 7.93
N LEU A 232 9.91 8.16 7.50
CA LEU A 232 10.98 7.53 8.29
C LEU A 232 12.26 7.42 7.44
N ALA A 233 13.21 8.31 7.66
CA ALA A 233 14.50 8.29 6.97
C ALA A 233 15.68 8.03 7.92
N GLY A 234 16.70 7.34 7.42
CA GLY A 234 17.99 7.23 8.10
C GLY A 234 18.69 8.59 8.25
N GLY A 235 19.36 8.81 9.38
CA GLY A 235 20.11 10.04 9.65
C GLY A 235 21.63 9.79 9.71
N ASP A 236 22.42 10.52 8.92
CA ASP A 236 23.88 10.60 9.11
C ASP A 236 24.42 12.04 9.23
N ALA A 237 25.69 12.17 9.62
CA ALA A 237 26.34 13.45 9.91
C ALA A 237 26.51 14.36 8.67
N ASP A 238 26.23 13.86 7.47
CA ASP A 238 26.35 14.58 6.20
C ASP A 238 25.00 15.17 5.72
N GLY A 239 23.95 15.11 6.55
CA GLY A 239 22.66 15.74 6.25
C GLY A 239 21.69 14.89 5.43
N LYS A 240 21.86 13.56 5.45
CA LYS A 240 20.88 12.62 4.90
C LYS A 240 19.81 12.34 5.94
N GLY A 241 18.56 12.41 5.52
CA GLY A 241 17.34 12.39 6.33
C GLY A 241 16.14 12.67 5.41
N ILE A 242 15.08 13.29 5.93
CA ILE A 242 14.01 13.84 5.08
C ILE A 242 14.52 15.18 4.55
N VAL A 243 14.90 15.21 3.28
CA VAL A 243 15.43 16.41 2.64
C VAL A 243 14.24 17.10 1.96
N THR A 244 13.68 18.09 2.69
CA THR A 244 12.57 19.00 2.29
C THR A 244 11.22 18.35 2.01
N GLY A 245 10.13 19.06 2.30
CA GLY A 245 8.73 18.63 2.21
C GLY A 245 7.90 19.37 3.27
N ASP A 246 6.72 19.90 2.91
CA ASP A 246 5.77 20.44 3.89
C ASP A 246 4.87 19.29 4.35
N LEU A 247 4.72 19.14 5.67
CA LEU A 247 3.99 18.04 6.31
C LEU A 247 2.80 18.63 7.06
N THR A 248 1.60 18.42 6.54
CA THR A 248 0.36 18.85 7.20
C THR A 248 -0.56 17.64 7.41
N THR A 249 -0.65 17.20 8.65
CA THR A 249 -1.72 16.29 9.11
C THR A 249 -2.84 17.15 9.70
N GLU A 250 -3.99 17.24 9.05
CA GLU A 250 -5.16 17.87 9.67
C GLU A 250 -5.87 16.83 10.54
N GLU A 251 -5.96 17.07 11.85
CA GLU A 251 -6.94 16.36 12.68
C GLU A 251 -8.32 16.67 12.11
N ASN A 252 -9.03 15.64 11.65
CA ASN A 252 -10.44 15.74 11.31
C ASN A 252 -11.19 16.05 12.62
N ASN A 253 -11.32 17.33 12.95
CA ASN A 253 -12.18 17.83 14.02
C ASN A 253 -13.64 17.65 13.58
N GLY A 254 -14.08 16.39 13.53
CA GLY A 254 -15.49 16.01 13.50
C GLY A 254 -16.11 16.39 14.84
N GLY A 255 -17.12 17.26 14.77
CA GLY A 255 -17.77 17.93 15.91
C GLY A 255 -18.49 17.05 16.93
#